data_AF-A0A2G8SNW9-F1
#
_entry.id   AF-A0A2G8SNW9-F1
#
_cell.length_a   1.000
_cell.length_b   1.000
_cell.length_c   1.000
_cell.angle_alpha   90.00
_cell.angle_beta   90.00
_cell.angle_gamma   90.00
#
_symmetry.space_group_name_H-M   'P 1'
#
loop_
_entity.id
_entity.type
_entity.pdbx_description
1 polymer ?
#
loop_
_entity_poly.entity_id
_entity_poly.type
_entity_poly.pdbx_seq_one_letter_code
_entity_poly.pdbx_strand_id
1 'polypeptide(L)'
;MMAEKELTAIFRAHPHALPNLHAFKLSSSDYHSDDIAALAEFLRPKRHLHLLDVTVTSRWIGSDPHLCPALPLSQLMSALPDLRVVGLGFNFRAAQQHTISYMERYLPRNLTALLLWRGSSSRPDSSSKPWINLFAGYKSLRYLHISPGKDDEIDLQADILRSPPPSLELFGYGRQIHPIGRDLATGAAVVRPRWPYPKVYFRTADDFGNAGWEWLLRHHGDGGVGHWNFMRDADSLR
;
A
#
# COMPACT_ATOMS: atom_id res chain seq x y z
N MET A 1 12.75 -19.16 6.90
CA MET A 1 13.46 -19.57 5.67
C MET A 1 12.95 -20.86 5.01
N MET A 2 12.51 -21.92 5.73
CA MET A 2 11.99 -23.14 5.09
C MET A 2 10.60 -22.93 4.45
N ALA A 3 9.67 -22.28 5.16
CA ALA A 3 8.29 -22.06 4.69
C ALA A 3 8.17 -21.21 3.41
N GLU A 4 9.06 -20.24 3.18
CA GLU A 4 9.00 -19.38 1.99
C GLU A 4 9.41 -20.13 0.72
N LYS A 5 10.46 -20.95 0.80
CA LYS A 5 10.89 -21.80 -0.31
C LYS A 5 9.83 -22.83 -0.67
N GLU A 6 9.18 -23.41 0.34
CA GLU A 6 8.05 -24.33 0.14
C GLU A 6 6.87 -23.63 -0.53
N LEU A 7 6.53 -22.41 -0.11
CA LEU A 7 5.45 -21.63 -0.71
C LEU A 7 5.75 -21.28 -2.17
N THR A 8 6.96 -20.83 -2.50
CA THR A 8 7.39 -20.61 -3.88
C THR A 8 7.28 -21.89 -4.71
N ALA A 9 7.72 -23.04 -4.17
CA ALA A 9 7.61 -24.32 -4.85
C ALA A 9 6.15 -24.69 -5.15
N ILE A 10 5.24 -24.44 -4.19
CA ILE A 10 3.79 -24.65 -4.36
C ILE A 10 3.23 -23.75 -5.47
N PHE A 11 3.59 -22.47 -5.50
CA PHE A 11 3.16 -21.55 -6.57
C PHE A 11 3.58 -22.03 -7.95
N ARG A 12 4.81 -22.55 -8.09
CA ARG A 12 5.32 -23.11 -9.34
C ARG A 12 4.64 -24.42 -9.72
N ALA A 13 4.40 -25.30 -8.76
CA ALA A 13 3.79 -26.61 -9.00
C ALA A 13 2.30 -26.51 -9.37
N HIS A 14 1.61 -25.48 -8.89
CA HIS A 14 0.15 -25.36 -9.02
C HIS A 14 -0.31 -23.97 -9.51
N PRO A 15 0.12 -23.51 -10.70
CA PRO A 15 -0.21 -22.17 -11.22
C PRO A 15 -1.72 -21.94 -11.40
N HIS A 16 -2.49 -23.00 -11.61
CA HIS A 16 -3.94 -22.95 -11.82
C HIS A 16 -4.78 -23.22 -10.54
N ALA A 17 -4.14 -23.51 -9.39
CA ALA A 17 -4.87 -23.71 -8.15
C ALA A 17 -5.53 -22.40 -7.68
N LEU A 18 -6.70 -22.50 -7.03
CA LEU A 18 -7.52 -21.37 -6.57
C LEU A 18 -7.99 -20.45 -7.73
N PRO A 19 -8.69 -20.97 -8.75
CA PRO A 19 -9.11 -20.16 -9.91
C PRO A 19 -10.04 -18.99 -9.54
N ASN A 20 -10.81 -19.14 -8.46
CA ASN A 20 -11.76 -18.14 -7.95
C ASN A 20 -11.16 -17.30 -6.80
N LEU A 21 -9.84 -17.16 -6.75
CA LEU A 21 -9.17 -16.37 -5.72
C LEU A 21 -9.54 -14.88 -5.86
N HIS A 22 -10.28 -14.36 -4.88
CA HIS A 22 -10.71 -12.95 -4.85
C HIS A 22 -9.81 -12.04 -4.01
N ALA A 23 -9.14 -12.58 -3.01
CA ALA A 23 -8.28 -11.82 -2.10
C ALA A 23 -6.99 -12.59 -1.84
N PHE A 24 -5.85 -11.91 -1.99
CA PHE A 24 -4.54 -12.48 -1.75
C PHE A 24 -3.70 -11.50 -0.93
N LYS A 25 -3.22 -11.95 0.23
CA LYS A 25 -2.28 -11.21 1.07
C LYS A 25 -1.05 -12.05 1.34
N LEU A 26 0.13 -11.48 1.11
CA LEU A 26 1.42 -12.09 1.43
C LEU A 26 2.32 -11.03 2.06
N SER A 27 2.77 -11.30 3.28
CA SER A 27 3.82 -10.52 3.93
C SER A 27 5.02 -11.42 4.16
N SER A 28 6.18 -11.04 3.64
CA SER A 28 7.41 -11.79 3.85
C SER A 28 8.64 -10.88 3.91
N SER A 29 9.64 -11.31 4.67
CA SER A 29 10.90 -10.58 4.85
C SER A 29 12.08 -11.08 4.03
N ASP A 30 11.92 -12.18 3.29
CA ASP A 30 13.06 -12.90 2.68
C ASP A 30 12.78 -13.42 1.26
N TYR A 31 11.93 -12.74 0.48
CA TYR A 31 11.71 -13.09 -0.93
C TYR A 31 12.81 -12.56 -1.85
N HIS A 32 13.28 -13.41 -2.75
CA HIS A 32 14.16 -13.07 -3.86
C HIS A 32 13.36 -12.73 -5.14
N SER A 33 14.04 -12.20 -6.16
CA SER A 33 13.42 -11.88 -7.46
C SER A 33 12.67 -13.06 -8.07
N ASP A 34 13.22 -14.26 -7.94
CA ASP A 34 12.65 -15.48 -8.53
C ASP A 34 11.39 -15.94 -7.81
N ASP A 35 11.28 -15.64 -6.52
CA ASP A 35 10.07 -15.91 -5.72
C ASP A 35 8.96 -14.93 -6.11
N ILE A 36 9.30 -13.66 -6.32
CA ILE A 36 8.38 -12.63 -6.83
C ILE A 36 7.88 -12.99 -8.24
N ALA A 37 8.77 -13.46 -9.12
CA ALA A 37 8.40 -13.91 -10.45
C ALA A 37 7.45 -15.13 -10.39
N ALA A 38 7.75 -16.12 -9.54
CA ALA A 38 6.90 -17.28 -9.35
C ALA A 38 5.51 -16.91 -8.80
N LEU A 39 5.45 -15.99 -7.84
CA LEU A 39 4.19 -15.45 -7.34
C LEU A 39 3.41 -14.74 -8.43
N ALA A 40 4.07 -13.92 -9.25
CA ALA A 40 3.44 -13.19 -10.34
C ALA A 40 2.80 -14.15 -11.37
N GLU A 41 3.50 -15.23 -11.73
CA GLU A 41 2.95 -16.27 -12.64
C GLU A 41 1.77 -17.03 -12.00
N PHE A 42 1.85 -17.34 -10.70
CA PHE A 42 0.73 -17.97 -9.99
C PHE A 42 -0.51 -17.08 -9.95
N LEU A 43 -0.36 -15.77 -9.77
CA LEU A 43 -1.48 -14.83 -9.69
C LEU A 43 -2.03 -14.44 -11.07
N ARG A 44 -1.22 -14.53 -12.15
CA ARG A 44 -1.61 -14.15 -13.52
C ARG A 44 -2.93 -14.75 -14.02
N PRO A 45 -3.25 -16.04 -13.82
CA PRO A 45 -4.52 -16.60 -14.26
C PRO A 45 -5.71 -16.22 -13.36
N LYS A 46 -5.51 -15.51 -12.23
CA LYS A 46 -6.55 -15.22 -11.23
C LYS A 46 -7.35 -13.98 -11.61
N ARG A 47 -8.13 -14.08 -12.68
CA ARG A 47 -8.87 -12.94 -13.27
C ARG A 47 -9.85 -12.26 -12.31
N HIS A 48 -10.37 -12.99 -11.33
CA HIS A 48 -11.30 -12.50 -10.30
C HIS A 48 -10.60 -11.88 -9.06
N LEU A 49 -9.27 -11.78 -9.07
CA LEU A 49 -8.52 -11.21 -7.97
C LEU A 49 -8.84 -9.72 -7.85
N HIS A 50 -9.47 -9.37 -6.73
CA HIS A 50 -9.99 -8.04 -6.45
C HIS A 50 -9.14 -7.28 -5.43
N LEU A 51 -8.60 -8.02 -4.47
CA LEU A 51 -7.79 -7.52 -3.36
C LEU A 51 -6.40 -8.16 -3.42
N LEU A 52 -5.36 -7.34 -3.59
CA LEU A 52 -3.97 -7.79 -3.59
C LEU A 52 -3.18 -7.00 -2.55
N ASP A 53 -2.51 -7.67 -1.64
CA ASP A 53 -1.63 -7.02 -0.68
C ASP A 53 -0.33 -7.81 -0.56
N VAL A 54 0.75 -7.25 -1.11
CA VAL A 54 2.07 -7.89 -1.12
C VAL A 54 3.06 -6.96 -0.46
N THR A 55 3.50 -7.35 0.73
CA THR A 55 4.53 -6.65 1.49
C THR A 55 5.77 -7.53 1.53
N VAL A 56 6.75 -7.19 0.70
CA VAL A 56 8.02 -7.89 0.62
C VAL A 56 9.14 -6.93 0.99
N THR A 57 9.68 -7.11 2.19
CA THR A 57 10.93 -6.45 2.56
C THR A 57 12.04 -7.36 2.10
N SER A 58 12.86 -6.98 1.13
CA SER A 58 14.11 -7.72 0.94
C SER A 58 15.19 -7.11 1.83
N ARG A 59 15.98 -7.94 2.47
CA ARG A 59 17.32 -7.55 2.94
C ARG A 59 18.38 -7.60 1.82
N TRP A 60 18.05 -8.22 0.68
CA TRP A 60 19.03 -8.72 -0.30
C TRP A 60 18.80 -8.27 -1.75
N ILE A 61 17.85 -7.36 -2.03
CA ILE A 61 17.77 -6.71 -3.35
C ILE A 61 19.10 -6.01 -3.53
N GLY A 62 19.89 -6.59 -4.43
CA GLY A 62 21.26 -6.25 -4.68
C GLY A 62 21.44 -4.76 -4.99
N SER A 63 22.69 -4.36 -4.87
CA SER A 63 23.24 -3.03 -5.16
C SER A 63 22.99 -2.49 -6.57
N ASP A 64 22.12 -3.10 -7.39
CA ASP A 64 21.73 -2.59 -8.70
C ASP A 64 20.47 -1.70 -8.58
N PRO A 65 20.63 -0.36 -8.65
CA PRO A 65 19.51 0.59 -8.55
C PRO A 65 18.55 0.55 -9.76
N HIS A 66 18.89 -0.18 -10.84
CA HIS A 66 18.11 -0.23 -12.07
C HIS A 66 17.13 -1.41 -12.13
N LEU A 67 17.38 -2.48 -11.38
CA LEU A 67 16.45 -3.59 -11.29
C LEU A 67 15.37 -3.26 -10.26
N CYS A 68 14.14 -3.06 -10.72
CA CYS A 68 12.98 -3.05 -9.84
C CYS A 68 12.53 -4.51 -9.63
N PRO A 69 12.86 -5.14 -8.49
CA PRO A 69 12.51 -6.54 -8.21
C PRO A 69 11.00 -6.76 -8.11
N ALA A 70 10.25 -5.67 -7.92
CA ALA A 70 8.80 -5.66 -7.97
C ALA A 70 8.24 -5.59 -9.40
N LEU A 71 9.08 -5.56 -10.45
CA LEU A 71 8.63 -5.44 -11.84
C LEU A 71 7.66 -6.57 -12.26
N PRO A 72 7.88 -7.86 -11.94
CA PRO A 72 6.93 -8.91 -12.31
C PRO A 72 5.55 -8.69 -11.69
N LEU A 73 5.49 -8.32 -10.41
CA LEU A 73 4.22 -7.98 -9.75
C LEU A 73 3.59 -6.70 -10.31
N SER A 74 4.41 -5.72 -10.69
CA SER A 74 3.93 -4.49 -11.32
C SER A 74 3.23 -4.83 -12.65
N GLN A 75 3.91 -5.56 -13.53
CA GLN A 75 3.36 -6.00 -14.82
C GLN A 75 2.12 -6.88 -14.66
N LEU A 76 2.05 -7.70 -13.62
CA LEU A 76 0.87 -8.50 -13.31
C LEU A 76 -0.35 -7.61 -13.03
N MET A 77 -0.20 -6.53 -12.25
CA MET A 77 -1.34 -5.73 -11.80
C MET A 77 -2.14 -5.17 -12.98
N SER A 78 -1.47 -4.73 -14.06
CA SER A 78 -2.16 -4.25 -15.27
C SER A 78 -2.90 -5.36 -16.04
N ALA A 79 -2.57 -6.63 -15.79
CA ALA A 79 -3.22 -7.80 -16.40
C ALA A 79 -4.41 -8.34 -15.57
N LEU A 80 -4.68 -7.78 -14.39
CA LEU A 80 -5.78 -8.20 -13.50
C LEU A 80 -6.96 -7.22 -13.61
N PRO A 81 -8.01 -7.53 -14.38
CA PRO A 81 -9.06 -6.57 -14.71
C PRO A 81 -9.94 -6.16 -13.52
N ASP A 82 -10.13 -7.08 -12.56
CA ASP A 82 -11.00 -6.88 -11.41
C ASP A 82 -10.28 -6.28 -10.20
N LEU A 83 -8.97 -6.02 -10.29
CA LEU A 83 -8.16 -5.55 -9.18
C LEU A 83 -8.54 -4.10 -8.79
N ARG A 84 -8.99 -3.89 -7.55
CA ARG A 84 -9.44 -2.57 -7.04
C ARG A 84 -8.78 -2.11 -5.76
N VAL A 85 -8.20 -3.03 -5.00
CA VAL A 85 -7.60 -2.75 -3.70
C VAL A 85 -6.20 -3.31 -3.72
N VAL A 86 -5.20 -2.45 -3.55
CA VAL A 86 -3.79 -2.82 -3.67
C VAL A 86 -3.01 -2.35 -2.45
N GLY A 87 -2.28 -3.26 -1.81
CA GLY A 87 -1.25 -2.99 -0.82
C GLY A 87 0.10 -3.39 -1.36
N LEU A 88 1.05 -2.45 -1.39
CA LEU A 88 2.40 -2.70 -1.83
C LEU A 88 3.37 -2.28 -0.73
N GLY A 89 4.13 -3.23 -0.24
CA GLY A 89 5.27 -2.96 0.61
C GLY A 89 6.56 -3.35 -0.09
N PHE A 90 7.21 -2.39 -0.75
CA PHE A 90 8.52 -2.60 -1.34
C PHE A 90 9.50 -1.61 -0.74
N ASN A 91 10.72 -2.08 -0.49
CA ASN A 91 11.81 -1.19 -0.14
C ASN A 91 12.27 -0.45 -1.40
N PHE A 92 11.61 0.66 -1.72
CA PHE A 92 11.98 1.55 -2.82
C PHE A 92 13.27 2.32 -2.49
N ARG A 93 14.39 1.61 -2.30
CA ARG A 93 15.73 2.23 -2.26
C ARG A 93 16.14 2.81 -3.61
N ALA A 94 15.49 2.37 -4.69
CA ALA A 94 15.63 2.98 -6.01
C ALA A 94 15.14 4.44 -6.00
N ALA A 95 15.66 5.26 -6.91
CA ALA A 95 15.28 6.67 -6.99
C ALA A 95 13.75 6.83 -7.11
N GLN A 96 13.18 7.75 -6.32
CA GLN A 96 11.74 8.06 -6.28
C GLN A 96 11.09 8.15 -7.67
N GLN A 97 11.81 8.74 -8.63
CA GLN A 97 11.30 8.91 -10.00
C GLN A 97 10.98 7.59 -10.71
N HIS A 98 11.81 6.55 -10.51
CA HIS A 98 11.55 5.23 -11.07
C HIS A 98 10.31 4.61 -10.45
N THR A 99 10.19 4.67 -9.13
CA THR A 99 9.02 4.16 -8.40
C THR A 99 7.72 4.79 -8.89
N ILE A 100 7.68 6.11 -9.02
CA ILE A 100 6.51 6.83 -9.52
C ILE A 100 6.22 6.41 -10.97
N SER A 101 7.22 6.39 -11.84
CA SER A 101 7.06 5.98 -13.25
C SER A 101 6.53 4.54 -13.38
N TYR A 102 6.96 3.63 -12.50
CA TYR A 102 6.46 2.26 -12.44
C TYR A 102 4.98 2.22 -12.02
N MET A 103 4.63 2.97 -10.99
CA MET A 103 3.24 3.07 -10.53
C MET A 103 2.34 3.66 -11.62
N GLU A 104 2.75 4.74 -12.29
CA GLU A 104 1.99 5.34 -13.40
C GLU A 104 1.74 4.38 -14.55
N ARG A 105 2.72 3.51 -14.83
CA ARG A 105 2.66 2.55 -15.93
C ARG A 105 1.81 1.32 -15.61
N TYR A 106 1.89 0.83 -14.38
CA TYR A 106 1.45 -0.52 -14.06
C TYR A 106 0.32 -0.63 -13.03
N LEU A 107 0.08 0.39 -12.22
CA LEU A 107 -1.08 0.35 -11.32
C LEU A 107 -2.39 0.48 -12.12
N PRO A 108 -3.42 -0.32 -11.80
CA PRO A 108 -4.72 -0.21 -12.44
C PRO A 108 -5.33 1.17 -12.22
N ARG A 109 -5.91 1.76 -13.28
CA ARG A 109 -6.52 3.11 -13.19
C ARG A 109 -7.81 3.16 -12.39
N ASN A 110 -8.38 1.99 -12.12
CA ASN A 110 -9.69 1.78 -11.53
C ASN A 110 -9.60 1.40 -10.03
N LEU A 111 -8.42 1.56 -9.42
CA LEU A 111 -8.20 1.33 -7.99
C LEU A 111 -9.10 2.23 -7.14
N THR A 112 -9.66 1.62 -6.09
CA THR A 112 -10.45 2.31 -5.07
C THR A 112 -9.68 2.51 -3.78
N ALA A 113 -8.69 1.63 -3.51
CA ALA A 113 -7.81 1.73 -2.36
C ALA A 113 -6.36 1.39 -2.73
N LEU A 114 -5.43 2.15 -2.15
CA LEU A 114 -3.99 1.94 -2.27
C LEU A 114 -3.32 2.08 -0.91
N LEU A 115 -2.53 1.09 -0.51
CA LEU A 115 -1.63 1.15 0.63
C LEU A 115 -0.19 1.03 0.13
N LEU A 116 0.68 1.96 0.54
CA LEU A 116 2.09 1.96 0.20
C LEU A 116 2.94 1.95 1.47
N TRP A 117 3.86 1.00 1.60
CA TRP A 117 4.95 1.12 2.55
C TRP A 117 6.11 1.84 1.88
N ARG A 118 6.53 2.93 2.50
CA ARG A 118 7.63 3.74 1.99
C ARG A 118 8.88 3.45 2.79
N GLY A 119 9.89 2.90 2.12
CA GLY A 119 11.22 2.76 2.70
C GLY A 119 11.85 4.13 2.99
N SER A 120 12.84 4.14 3.89
CA SER A 120 13.72 5.30 4.12
C SER A 120 14.40 5.68 2.81
N SER A 121 14.09 6.88 2.29
CA SER A 121 14.81 7.47 1.17
C SER A 121 15.94 8.31 1.73
N SER A 122 17.19 7.93 1.50
CA SER A 122 18.38 8.64 1.99
C SER A 122 18.63 9.99 1.30
N ARG A 123 17.62 10.61 0.69
CA ARG A 123 17.74 11.86 -0.06
C ARG A 123 16.71 12.90 0.40
N PRO A 124 17.14 13.91 1.17
CA PRO A 124 16.28 14.97 1.72
C PRO A 124 15.69 15.94 0.67
N ASP A 125 16.04 15.82 -0.62
CA ASP A 125 15.60 16.75 -1.67
C ASP A 125 14.35 16.29 -2.44
N SER A 126 13.72 15.21 -2.00
CA SER A 126 12.63 14.60 -2.73
C SER A 126 11.33 15.39 -2.56
N SER A 127 10.94 16.14 -3.59
CA SER A 127 9.65 16.83 -3.62
C SER A 127 8.48 15.84 -3.49
N SER A 128 7.45 16.22 -2.74
CA SER A 128 6.17 15.50 -2.64
C SER A 128 5.30 15.65 -3.89
N LYS A 129 5.51 16.70 -4.71
CA LYS A 129 4.70 17.02 -5.90
C LYS A 129 4.49 15.83 -6.85
N PRO A 130 5.53 15.08 -7.24
CA PRO A 130 5.37 13.90 -8.09
C PRO A 130 4.39 12.85 -7.51
N TRP A 131 4.42 12.62 -6.21
CA TRP A 131 3.48 11.71 -5.54
C TRP A 131 2.05 12.24 -5.56
N ILE A 132 1.86 13.53 -5.26
CA ILE A 132 0.55 14.17 -5.29
C ILE A 132 -0.04 14.11 -6.71
N ASN A 133 0.77 14.39 -7.72
CA ASN A 133 0.35 14.33 -9.13
C ASN A 133 -0.03 12.90 -9.54
N LEU A 134 0.77 11.90 -9.15
CA LEU A 134 0.46 10.49 -9.34
C LEU A 134 -0.93 10.16 -8.77
N PHE A 135 -1.16 10.45 -7.48
CA PHE A 135 -2.42 10.12 -6.81
C PHE A 135 -3.61 10.90 -7.39
N ALA A 136 -3.44 12.16 -7.76
CA ALA A 136 -4.47 12.97 -8.42
C ALA A 136 -4.90 12.39 -9.79
N GLY A 137 -4.06 11.57 -10.42
CA GLY A 137 -4.36 10.83 -11.64
C GLY A 137 -5.34 9.66 -11.46
N TYR A 138 -5.49 9.12 -10.25
CA TYR A 138 -6.40 7.99 -9.98
C TYR A 138 -7.78 8.46 -9.56
N LYS A 139 -8.67 8.62 -10.55
CA LYS A 139 -10.02 9.17 -10.34
C LYS A 139 -10.96 8.26 -9.55
N SER A 140 -10.62 6.98 -9.39
CA SER A 140 -11.39 6.05 -8.56
C SER A 140 -10.83 5.89 -7.14
N LEU A 141 -9.66 6.46 -6.84
CA LEU A 141 -8.95 6.25 -5.59
C LEU A 141 -9.62 7.03 -4.46
N ARG A 142 -10.31 6.31 -3.58
CA ARG A 142 -11.09 6.86 -2.46
C ARG A 142 -10.42 6.61 -1.11
N TYR A 143 -9.56 5.60 -1.01
CA TYR A 143 -8.73 5.36 0.16
C TYR A 143 -7.24 5.29 -0.21
N LEU A 144 -6.42 6.09 0.45
CA LEU A 144 -4.97 6.06 0.32
C LEU A 144 -4.35 5.90 1.71
N HIS A 145 -3.45 4.94 1.87
CA HIS A 145 -2.71 4.74 3.10
C HIS A 145 -1.21 4.74 2.82
N ILE A 146 -0.46 5.60 3.51
CA ILE A 146 0.99 5.63 3.46
C ILE A 146 1.53 5.15 4.80
N SER A 147 2.30 4.07 4.80
CA SER A 147 3.04 3.61 5.96
C SER A 147 4.48 4.13 5.83
N PRO A 148 4.84 5.22 6.53
CA PRO A 148 6.17 5.81 6.41
C PRO A 148 7.22 4.92 7.05
N GLY A 149 8.42 4.94 6.49
CA GLY A 149 9.61 4.37 7.10
C GLY A 149 10.09 5.21 8.28
N LYS A 150 11.03 4.67 9.08
CA LYS A 150 11.58 5.37 10.26
C LYS A 150 12.22 6.70 9.92
N ASP A 151 12.82 6.81 8.73
CA ASP A 151 13.51 8.02 8.25
C ASP A 151 12.80 8.59 7.02
N ASP A 152 11.46 8.63 7.05
CA ASP A 152 10.70 9.35 6.03
C ASP A 152 10.85 10.87 6.24
N GLU A 153 11.64 11.51 5.39
CA GLU A 153 11.93 12.95 5.43
C GLU A 153 10.94 13.80 4.60
N ILE A 154 10.07 13.19 3.78
CA ILE A 154 9.09 13.96 2.99
C ILE A 154 7.82 14.13 3.83
N ASP A 155 7.39 15.37 4.00
CA ASP A 155 6.11 15.72 4.63
C ASP A 155 4.90 15.48 3.70
N LEU A 156 4.82 14.26 3.18
CA LEU A 156 3.74 13.84 2.29
C LEU A 156 2.40 13.88 3.01
N GLN A 157 2.39 13.70 4.34
CA GLN A 157 1.19 13.83 5.15
C GLN A 157 0.61 15.24 5.03
N ALA A 158 1.37 16.29 5.37
CA ALA A 158 0.86 17.65 5.32
C ALA A 158 0.52 18.08 3.90
N ASP A 159 1.33 17.69 2.91
CA ASP A 159 1.07 18.04 1.51
C ASP A 159 -0.21 17.41 0.96
N ILE A 160 -0.47 16.12 1.23
CA ILE A 160 -1.72 15.46 0.83
C ILE A 160 -2.90 16.08 1.57
N LEU A 161 -2.79 16.37 2.87
CA LEU A 161 -3.88 16.98 3.61
C LEU A 161 -4.18 18.42 3.15
N ARG A 162 -3.17 19.17 2.71
CA ARG A 162 -3.33 20.52 2.15
C ARG A 162 -4.03 20.49 0.79
N SER A 163 -3.77 19.48 -0.03
CA SER A 163 -4.36 19.34 -1.36
C SER A 163 -4.73 17.88 -1.66
N PRO A 164 -5.83 17.35 -1.09
CA PRO A 164 -6.16 15.95 -1.23
C PRO A 164 -6.59 15.60 -2.66
N PRO A 165 -6.16 14.45 -3.23
CA PRO A 165 -6.61 13.96 -4.51
C PRO A 165 -8.15 14.00 -4.64
N PRO A 166 -8.72 14.37 -5.81
CA PRO A 166 -10.13 14.77 -5.91
C PRO A 166 -11.13 13.75 -5.34
N SER A 167 -10.89 12.47 -5.60
CA SER A 167 -11.78 11.37 -5.19
C SER A 167 -11.49 10.81 -3.80
N LEU A 168 -10.45 11.31 -3.13
CA LEU A 168 -10.02 10.77 -1.84
C LEU A 168 -11.03 11.13 -0.74
N GLU A 169 -11.50 10.10 -0.05
CA GLU A 169 -12.44 10.19 1.07
C GLU A 169 -11.81 9.81 2.40
N LEU A 170 -10.74 9.02 2.35
CA LEU A 170 -10.02 8.57 3.53
C LEU A 170 -8.52 8.56 3.25
N PHE A 171 -7.75 9.21 4.12
CA PHE A 171 -6.30 9.25 4.04
C PHE A 171 -5.68 8.67 5.32
N GLY A 172 -4.85 7.65 5.17
CA GLY A 172 -4.06 7.08 6.24
C GLY A 172 -2.60 7.49 6.15
N TYR A 173 -1.99 7.84 7.28
CA TYR A 173 -0.56 8.04 7.40
C TYR A 173 -0.06 7.38 8.69
N GLY A 174 0.65 6.27 8.56
CA GLY A 174 1.04 5.41 9.68
C GLY A 174 -0.18 4.96 10.49
N ARG A 175 -0.27 5.38 11.76
CA ARG A 175 -1.38 5.04 12.67
C ARG A 175 -2.53 6.05 12.65
N GLN A 176 -2.44 7.06 11.80
CA GLN A 176 -3.43 8.14 11.71
C GLN A 176 -4.34 7.91 10.51
N ILE A 177 -5.62 8.18 10.65
CA ILE A 177 -6.60 8.13 9.58
C ILE A 177 -7.42 9.43 9.61
N HIS A 178 -7.47 10.12 8.48
CA HIS A 178 -8.17 11.38 8.26
C HIS A 178 -9.30 11.19 7.25
N PRO A 179 -10.57 11.35 7.66
CA PRO A 179 -11.66 11.45 6.71
C PRO A 179 -11.57 12.77 5.93
N ILE A 180 -11.87 12.71 4.64
CA ILE A 180 -11.87 13.85 3.74
C ILE A 180 -13.28 13.94 3.15
N GLY A 181 -13.94 15.06 3.40
CA GLY A 181 -15.19 15.43 2.75
C GLY A 181 -14.95 16.39 1.59
N ARG A 182 -16.01 16.65 0.83
CA ARG A 182 -16.06 17.73 -0.15
C ARG A 182 -17.23 18.64 0.21
N ASP A 183 -16.97 19.94 0.19
CA ASP A 183 -18.04 20.93 0.28
C ASP A 183 -18.90 20.86 -0.99
N LEU A 184 -20.22 20.79 -0.84
CA LEU A 184 -21.13 20.58 -1.99
C LEU A 184 -21.26 21.83 -2.87
N ALA A 185 -21.05 23.03 -2.32
CA ALA A 185 -21.19 24.27 -3.07
C ALA A 185 -19.93 24.62 -3.87
N THR A 186 -18.76 24.38 -3.27
CA THR A 186 -17.46 24.80 -3.82
C THR A 186 -16.63 23.64 -4.37
N GLY A 187 -16.96 22.39 -4.01
CA GLY A 187 -16.14 21.22 -4.30
C GLY A 187 -14.83 21.18 -3.52
N ALA A 188 -14.59 22.13 -2.61
CA ALA A 188 -13.35 22.23 -1.85
C ALA A 188 -13.16 21.02 -0.92
N ALA A 189 -11.90 20.63 -0.70
CA ALA A 189 -11.56 19.58 0.26
C ALA A 189 -11.86 20.05 1.68
N VAL A 190 -12.50 19.19 2.48
CA VAL A 190 -12.69 19.41 3.92
C VAL A 190 -12.06 18.25 4.66
N VAL A 191 -10.85 18.46 5.19
CA VAL A 191 -10.19 17.48 6.06
C VAL A 191 -10.89 17.50 7.41
N ARG A 192 -11.44 16.36 7.82
CA ARG A 192 -12.11 16.19 9.11
C ARG A 192 -11.10 15.80 10.20
N PRO A 193 -11.48 15.93 11.49
CA PRO A 193 -10.67 15.42 12.57
C PRO A 193 -10.27 13.96 12.36
N ARG A 194 -9.01 13.64 12.67
CA ARG A 194 -8.50 12.27 12.58
C ARG A 194 -9.34 11.34 13.44
N TRP A 195 -9.42 10.07 13.03
CA TRP A 195 -10.00 9.04 13.89
C TRP A 195 -9.24 8.94 15.21
N PRO A 196 -9.95 8.77 16.33
CA PRO A 196 -9.31 8.47 17.60
C PRO A 196 -8.62 7.10 17.50
N TYR A 197 -7.51 6.94 18.22
CA TYR A 197 -6.68 5.74 18.11
C TYR A 197 -7.45 4.43 18.37
N PRO A 198 -8.34 4.32 19.38
CA PRO A 198 -9.17 3.12 19.55
C PRO A 198 -10.02 2.80 18.32
N LYS A 199 -10.56 3.81 17.63
CA LYS A 199 -11.31 3.59 16.39
C LYS A 199 -10.41 3.07 15.28
N VAL A 200 -9.18 3.57 15.15
CA VAL A 200 -8.22 3.01 14.19
C VAL A 200 -7.90 1.57 14.54
N TYR A 201 -7.72 1.22 15.82
CA TYR A 201 -7.36 -0.13 16.22
C TYR A 201 -8.51 -1.14 16.04
N PHE A 202 -9.71 -0.79 16.51
CA PHE A 202 -10.91 -1.64 16.48
C PHE A 202 -11.84 -1.35 15.29
N ARG A 203 -11.29 -0.78 14.22
CA ARG A 203 -12.01 -0.46 12.98
C ARG A 203 -12.75 -1.67 12.41
N THR A 204 -13.93 -1.43 11.89
CA THR A 204 -14.76 -2.43 11.18
C THR A 204 -14.93 -2.05 9.71
N ALA A 205 -15.49 -2.95 8.90
CA ALA A 205 -15.84 -2.63 7.51
C ALA A 205 -16.80 -1.43 7.41
N ASP A 206 -17.71 -1.29 8.38
CA ASP A 206 -18.69 -0.19 8.44
C ASP A 206 -18.02 1.15 8.72
N ASP A 207 -16.95 1.18 9.53
CA ASP A 207 -16.19 2.40 9.78
C ASP A 207 -15.55 2.97 8.50
N PHE A 208 -15.13 2.09 7.58
CA PHE A 208 -14.61 2.47 6.27
C PHE A 208 -15.71 2.71 5.24
N GLY A 209 -16.91 2.17 5.44
CA GLY A 209 -17.93 2.05 4.40
C GLY A 209 -17.53 1.10 3.25
N ASN A 210 -16.48 0.29 3.43
CA ASN A 210 -15.96 -0.64 2.43
C ASN A 210 -15.13 -1.75 3.08
N ALA A 211 -15.56 -3.01 2.91
CA ALA A 211 -14.88 -4.18 3.47
C ALA A 211 -13.48 -4.42 2.88
N GLY A 212 -13.25 -4.05 1.61
CA GLY A 212 -11.93 -4.17 0.97
C GLY A 212 -10.89 -3.23 1.59
N TRP A 213 -11.31 -2.04 2.03
CA TRP A 213 -10.41 -1.07 2.66
C TRP A 213 -10.01 -1.49 4.07
N GLU A 214 -10.98 -2.01 4.84
CA GLU A 214 -10.69 -2.62 6.14
C GLU A 214 -9.75 -3.83 5.98
N TRP A 215 -10.06 -4.75 5.05
CA TRP A 215 -9.21 -5.90 4.73
C TRP A 215 -7.78 -5.48 4.36
N LEU A 216 -7.64 -4.40 3.58
CA LEU A 216 -6.35 -3.88 3.17
C LEU A 216 -5.52 -3.48 4.38
N LEU A 217 -6.09 -2.70 5.30
CA LEU A 217 -5.37 -2.25 6.48
C LEU A 217 -5.24 -3.35 7.54
N ARG A 218 -6.04 -4.42 7.50
CA ARG A 218 -5.98 -5.51 8.48
C ARG A 218 -4.57 -6.12 8.52
N HIS A 219 -4.04 -6.28 9.72
CA HIS A 219 -2.66 -6.75 10.00
C HIS A 219 -1.54 -5.74 9.66
N HIS A 220 -1.89 -4.52 9.25
CA HIS A 220 -0.95 -3.39 9.19
C HIS A 220 -1.11 -2.51 10.43
N GLY A 221 0.00 -1.98 10.95
CA GLY A 221 0.02 -1.07 12.12
C GLY A 221 0.40 -1.72 13.47
N ASP A 222 0.39 -3.06 13.54
CA ASP A 222 0.67 -3.85 14.76
C ASP A 222 2.16 -4.06 15.05
N GLY A 223 3.06 -3.32 14.38
CA GLY A 223 4.52 -3.48 14.45
C GLY A 223 4.98 -4.05 15.79
N GLY A 224 5.37 -5.32 15.78
CA GLY A 224 5.51 -6.22 16.94
C GLY A 224 6.53 -5.82 18.01
N VAL A 225 6.98 -4.56 18.00
CA VAL A 225 7.87 -3.95 18.98
C VAL A 225 7.13 -2.89 19.82
N GLY A 226 5.88 -2.54 19.48
CA GLY A 226 5.15 -1.41 20.08
C GLY A 226 3.88 -1.75 20.86
N HIS A 227 3.54 -3.03 21.04
CA HIS A 227 2.35 -3.43 21.81
C HIS A 227 2.41 -2.93 23.27
N TRP A 228 3.61 -2.75 23.82
CA TRP A 228 3.82 -2.23 25.19
C TRP A 228 3.80 -0.70 25.31
N ASN A 229 3.97 0.05 24.22
CA ASN A 229 3.78 1.52 24.24
C ASN A 229 2.30 1.93 24.06
N PHE A 230 1.43 0.95 23.78
CA PHE A 230 -0.02 1.11 23.56
C PHE A 230 -0.74 1.87 24.68
N MET A 231 -0.36 1.65 25.95
CA MET A 231 -0.99 2.32 27.10
C MET A 231 -0.29 3.63 27.50
N ARG A 232 0.97 3.83 27.11
CA ARG A 232 1.76 4.96 27.60
C ARG A 232 1.47 6.27 26.86
N ASP A 233 1.20 6.19 25.56
CA ASP A 233 0.95 7.36 24.72
C ASP A 233 -0.53 7.78 24.68
N ALA A 234 -1.44 6.93 25.19
CA ALA A 234 -2.86 7.27 25.31
C ALA A 234 -3.12 8.34 26.38
N ASP A 235 -2.26 8.39 27.41
CA ASP A 235 -2.37 9.35 28.52
C ASP A 235 -1.60 10.66 28.25
N SER A 236 -0.66 10.69 27.30
CA SER A 236 0.11 11.89 26.95
C SER A 236 -0.55 12.80 25.90
N LEU A 237 -1.78 12.49 25.49
CA LEU A 237 -2.55 13.24 24.50
C LEU A 237 -3.81 13.92 25.09
N ARG A 238 -3.83 14.12 26.42
CA ARG A 238 -4.79 14.99 27.10
C ARG A 238 -4.21 16.39 27.29
#